data_AF-A0A6G3MJZ4-F1
#
_entry.id   AF-A0A6G3MJZ4-F1
#
_cell.length_a   1.000
_cell.length_b   1.000
_cell.length_c   1.000
_cell.angle_alpha   90.00
_cell.angle_beta   90.00
_cell.angle_gamma   90.00
#
_symmetry.space_group_name_H-M   'P 1'
#
loop_
_entity.id
_entity.type
_entity.pdbx_description
1 polymer ?
#
loop_
_entity_poly.entity_id
_entity_poly.type
_entity_poly.pdbx_seq_one_letter_code
_entity_poly.pdbx_strand_id
1 'polypeptide(L)'
;MAEDFSKIAENRLKNTIDKTKASIELYYEGLKKDYDELQKRLKKVDELANSDEKEKEKLIETLSETETEFYRLRRTRIGKDDFEPLKIIGRGAFGEVRLVQKKDTGRIYAMKILRKAETIDRQQVYSCPNKF
;
A
#
# COMPACT_ATOMS: atom_id res chain seq x y z
N MET A 1 -10.21 39.72 2.85
CA MET A 1 -11.41 39.01 2.36
C MET A 1 -11.23 38.48 0.94
N ALA A 2 -11.14 39.29 -0.13
CA ALA A 2 -10.94 38.74 -1.49
C ALA A 2 -9.57 38.05 -1.69
N GLU A 3 -8.51 38.60 -1.08
CA GLU A 3 -7.16 38.01 -1.14
C GLU A 3 -7.03 36.67 -0.42
N ASP A 4 -7.84 36.43 0.61
CA ASP A 4 -7.82 35.19 1.39
C ASP A 4 -8.39 34.01 0.59
N PHE A 5 -9.45 34.24 -0.19
CA PHE A 5 -10.02 33.22 -1.06
C PHE A 5 -9.09 32.84 -2.22
N SER A 6 -8.36 33.81 -2.80
CA SER A 6 -7.36 33.55 -3.84
C SER A 6 -6.23 32.67 -3.32
N LYS A 7 -5.66 33.02 -2.16
CA LYS A 7 -4.60 32.23 -1.50
C LYS A 7 -5.06 30.81 -1.11
N ILE A 8 -6.32 30.64 -0.71
CA ILE A 8 -6.91 29.33 -0.42
C ILE A 8 -7.00 28.48 -1.71
N ALA A 9 -7.39 29.08 -2.83
CA ALA A 9 -7.48 28.39 -4.12
C ALA A 9 -6.10 27.97 -4.64
N GLU A 10 -5.10 28.84 -4.57
CA GLU A 10 -3.72 28.54 -4.93
C GLU A 10 -3.12 27.42 -4.07
N ASN A 11 -3.39 27.43 -2.76
CA ASN A 11 -2.96 26.36 -1.87
C ASN A 11 -3.61 25.01 -2.19
N ARG A 12 -4.89 24.98 -2.59
CA ARG A 12 -5.54 23.74 -3.03
C ARG A 12 -4.90 23.19 -4.32
N LEU A 13 -4.60 24.06 -5.27
CA LEU A 13 -3.93 23.69 -6.50
C LEU A 13 -2.54 23.12 -6.22
N LYS A 14 -1.73 23.83 -5.42
CA LYS A 14 -0.39 23.39 -5.02
C LYS A 14 -0.40 22.03 -4.31
N ASN A 15 -1.30 21.85 -3.34
CA ASN A 15 -1.48 20.56 -2.67
C ASN A 15 -1.89 19.42 -3.62
N THR A 16 -2.65 19.72 -4.67
CA THR A 16 -3.05 18.73 -5.68
C THR A 16 -1.89 18.35 -6.57
N ILE A 17 -1.08 19.34 -6.98
CA ILE A 17 0.15 19.12 -7.74
C ILE A 17 1.14 18.29 -6.92
N ASP A 18 1.37 18.65 -5.66
CA ASP A 18 2.30 17.94 -4.78
C ASP A 18 1.88 16.49 -4.56
N LYS A 19 0.57 16.24 -4.33
CA LYS A 19 0.02 14.88 -4.24
C LYS A 19 0.19 14.09 -5.53
N THR A 20 -0.05 14.73 -6.68
CA THR A 20 0.05 14.09 -7.99
C THR A 20 1.48 13.74 -8.32
N LYS A 21 2.41 14.69 -8.11
CA LYS A 21 3.85 14.50 -8.27
C LYS A 21 4.34 13.36 -7.39
N ALA A 22 4.01 13.38 -6.09
CA ALA A 22 4.39 12.31 -5.17
C ALA A 22 3.82 10.95 -5.60
N SER A 23 2.58 10.91 -6.09
CA SER A 23 1.98 9.66 -6.59
C SER A 23 2.71 9.10 -7.80
N ILE A 24 3.17 9.97 -8.72
CA ILE A 24 3.91 9.57 -9.91
C ILE A 24 5.31 9.09 -9.54
N GLU A 25 6.01 9.82 -8.66
CA GLU A 25 7.34 9.44 -8.17
C GLU A 25 7.31 8.07 -7.48
N LEU A 26 6.36 7.85 -6.57
CA LEU A 26 6.16 6.55 -5.90
C LEU A 26 5.86 5.41 -6.89
N TYR A 27 5.13 5.69 -7.97
CA TYR A 27 4.84 4.70 -9.00
C TYR A 27 6.13 4.25 -9.73
N TYR A 28 6.94 5.21 -10.20
CA TYR A 28 8.19 4.89 -10.90
C TYR A 28 9.25 4.29 -9.97
N GLU A 29 9.32 4.70 -8.71
CA GLU A 29 10.18 4.05 -7.72
C GLU A 29 9.76 2.59 -7.49
N GLY A 30 8.45 2.32 -7.42
CA GLY A 30 7.90 0.98 -7.34
C GLY A 30 8.30 0.13 -8.54
N LEU A 31 8.12 0.64 -9.76
CA LEU A 31 8.52 -0.05 -10.99
C LEU A 31 10.01 -0.40 -11.02
N LYS A 32 10.87 0.54 -10.59
CA LYS A 32 12.32 0.29 -10.55
C LYS A 32 12.67 -0.83 -9.58
N LYS A 33 12.06 -0.83 -8.37
CA LYS A 33 12.27 -1.89 -7.38
C LYS A 33 11.80 -3.25 -7.90
N ASP A 34 10.62 -3.29 -8.53
CA ASP A 34 10.06 -4.51 -9.13
C ASP A 34 10.99 -5.07 -10.23
N TYR A 35 11.54 -4.20 -11.07
CA TYR A 35 12.51 -4.58 -12.11
C TYR A 35 13.81 -5.14 -11.51
N ASP A 36 14.39 -4.47 -10.50
CA ASP A 36 15.61 -4.91 -9.83
C ASP A 36 15.40 -6.27 -9.13
N GLU A 37 14.22 -6.51 -8.57
CA GLU A 37 13.87 -7.79 -7.95
C GLU A 37 13.75 -8.91 -8.98
N LEU A 38 13.08 -8.64 -10.11
CA LEU A 38 12.96 -9.60 -11.21
C LEU A 38 14.35 -10.00 -11.75
N GLN A 39 15.26 -9.04 -11.94
CA GLN A 39 16.63 -9.31 -12.38
C GLN A 39 17.38 -10.24 -11.42
N LYS A 40 17.22 -10.04 -10.10
CA LYS A 40 17.84 -10.92 -9.10
C LYS A 40 17.28 -12.33 -9.14
N ARG A 41 15.96 -12.48 -9.32
CA ARG A 41 15.30 -13.80 -9.42
C ARG A 41 15.75 -14.55 -10.66
N LEU A 42 15.81 -13.88 -11.82
CA LEU A 42 16.31 -14.46 -13.07
C LEU A 42 17.75 -14.95 -12.93
N LYS A 43 18.63 -14.13 -12.32
CA LYS A 43 20.01 -14.53 -12.05
C LYS A 43 20.09 -15.79 -11.16
N LYS A 44 19.25 -15.84 -10.12
CA LYS A 44 19.17 -16.98 -9.20
C LYS A 44 18.72 -18.28 -9.92
N VAL A 45 17.78 -18.19 -10.87
CA VAL A 45 17.37 -19.35 -11.68
C VAL A 45 18.53 -19.88 -12.50
N ASP A 46 19.29 -18.99 -13.13
CA ASP A 46 20.44 -19.37 -13.95
C ASP A 46 21.55 -20.03 -13.10
N GLU A 47 21.77 -19.54 -11.88
CA GLU A 47 22.69 -20.14 -10.90
C GLU A 47 22.22 -21.54 -10.43
N LEU A 48 20.91 -21.75 -10.26
CA LEU A 48 20.33 -23.02 -9.79
C LEU A 48 20.25 -24.09 -10.88
N ALA A 49 20.13 -23.70 -12.14
CA ALA A 49 19.88 -24.61 -13.25
C ALA A 49 21.07 -25.50 -13.63
N ASN A 50 22.28 -25.28 -13.10
CA ASN A 50 23.49 -26.12 -13.31
C ASN A 50 23.70 -26.65 -14.76
N SER A 51 23.28 -25.90 -15.79
CA SER A 51 23.31 -26.26 -17.22
C SER A 51 22.25 -27.26 -17.73
N ASP A 52 21.35 -27.77 -16.88
CA ASP A 52 20.25 -28.65 -17.31
C ASP A 52 19.06 -27.84 -17.83
N GLU A 53 18.93 -27.77 -19.16
CA GLU A 53 17.89 -26.98 -19.84
C GLU A 53 16.47 -27.38 -19.40
N LYS A 54 16.23 -28.67 -19.12
CA LYS A 54 14.93 -29.18 -18.65
C LYS A 54 14.58 -28.75 -17.22
N GLU A 55 15.57 -28.59 -16.34
CA GLU A 55 15.31 -28.08 -14.98
C GLU A 55 15.06 -26.58 -15.04
N LYS A 56 15.84 -25.86 -15.86
CA LYS A 56 15.64 -24.43 -16.11
C LYS A 56 14.23 -24.12 -16.59
N GLU A 57 13.72 -24.90 -17.55
CA GLU A 57 12.38 -24.71 -18.11
C GLU A 57 11.27 -24.89 -17.04
N LYS A 58 11.37 -25.94 -16.20
CA LYS A 58 10.43 -26.16 -15.08
C LYS A 58 10.49 -25.05 -14.02
N LEU A 59 11.69 -24.56 -13.71
CA LEU A 59 11.91 -23.46 -12.77
C LEU A 59 11.29 -22.15 -13.30
N ILE A 60 11.46 -21.85 -14.58
CA ILE A 60 10.87 -20.67 -15.24
C ILE A 60 9.34 -20.77 -15.26
N GLU A 61 8.79 -21.94 -15.57
CA GLU A 61 7.34 -22.17 -15.58
C GLU A 61 6.72 -21.91 -14.20
N THR A 62 7.29 -22.52 -13.15
CA THR A 62 6.82 -22.34 -11.76
C THR A 62 6.94 -20.88 -11.31
N LEU A 63 7.99 -20.16 -11.74
CA LEU A 63 8.16 -18.74 -11.46
C LEU A 63 7.10 -17.89 -12.16
N SER A 64 6.81 -18.15 -13.43
CA SER A 64 5.79 -17.43 -14.19
C SER A 64 4.41 -17.53 -13.52
N GLU A 65 4.05 -18.72 -13.03
CA GLU A 65 2.78 -18.96 -12.32
C GLU A 65 2.72 -18.19 -10.99
N THR A 66 3.77 -18.31 -10.17
CA THR A 66 3.84 -17.62 -8.87
C THR A 66 3.89 -16.10 -9.01
N GLU A 67 4.56 -15.57 -10.03
CA GLU A 67 4.58 -14.13 -10.33
C GLU A 67 3.23 -13.62 -10.79
N THR A 68 2.54 -14.36 -11.66
CA THR A 68 1.19 -14.00 -12.12
C THR A 68 0.23 -13.87 -10.94
N GLU A 69 0.26 -14.82 -10.00
CA GLU A 69 -0.54 -14.78 -8.78
C GLU A 69 -0.12 -13.64 -7.84
N PHE A 70 1.20 -13.38 -7.70
CA PHE A 70 1.69 -12.26 -6.90
C PHE A 70 1.21 -10.90 -7.44
N TYR A 71 1.30 -10.66 -8.74
CA TYR A 71 0.84 -9.41 -9.35
C TYR A 71 -0.69 -9.28 -9.33
N ARG A 72 -1.43 -10.39 -9.42
CA ARG A 72 -2.89 -10.41 -9.20
C ARG A 72 -3.24 -9.96 -7.79
N LEU A 73 -2.53 -10.47 -6.79
CA LEU A 73 -2.73 -10.08 -5.39
C LEU A 73 -2.33 -8.62 -5.13
N ARG A 74 -1.26 -8.11 -5.77
CA ARG A 74 -0.88 -6.68 -5.68
C ARG A 74 -1.92 -5.74 -6.27
N ARG A 75 -2.65 -6.16 -7.30
CA ARG A 75 -3.74 -5.36 -7.90
C ARG A 75 -4.97 -5.31 -7.00
N THR A 76 -5.16 -6.29 -6.12
CA THR A 76 -6.27 -6.29 -5.16
C THR A 76 -5.96 -5.31 -4.04
N ARG A 77 -6.49 -4.09 -4.16
CA ARG A 77 -6.35 -3.07 -3.13
C ARG A 77 -7.20 -3.46 -1.93
N ILE A 78 -6.56 -3.83 -0.82
CA ILE A 78 -7.27 -4.14 0.43
C ILE A 78 -7.97 -2.86 0.93
N GLY A 79 -9.29 -2.93 0.98
CA GLY A 79 -10.17 -1.88 1.45
C GLY A 79 -10.75 -2.18 2.83
N LYS A 80 -11.52 -1.24 3.36
CA LYS A 80 -12.33 -1.47 4.56
C LYS A 80 -13.39 -2.56 4.36
N ASP A 81 -13.84 -2.75 3.12
CA ASP A 81 -14.96 -3.61 2.76
C ASP A 81 -14.59 -5.12 2.78
N ASP A 82 -13.29 -5.42 2.78
CA ASP A 82 -12.73 -6.77 2.89
C ASP A 82 -12.76 -7.31 4.33
N PHE A 83 -13.13 -6.45 5.29
CA PHE A 83 -13.15 -6.76 6.71
C PHE A 83 -14.56 -6.69 7.28
N GLU A 84 -14.91 -7.68 8.07
CA GLU A 84 -16.15 -7.74 8.85
C GLU A 84 -15.90 -7.24 10.28
N PRO A 85 -16.58 -6.18 10.74
CA PRO A 85 -16.42 -5.67 12.09
C PRO A 85 -17.13 -6.57 13.10
N LEU A 86 -16.38 -7.08 14.08
CA LEU A 86 -16.91 -7.97 15.13
C LEU A 86 -17.26 -7.19 16.40
N LYS A 87 -16.26 -6.55 17.03
CA LYS A 87 -16.41 -5.93 18.35
C LYS A 87 -15.50 -4.71 18.50
N ILE A 88 -15.95 -3.70 19.23
CA ILE A 88 -15.08 -2.57 19.63
C ILE A 88 -14.20 -3.02 20.80
N ILE A 89 -12.88 -2.90 20.64
CA ILE A 89 -11.89 -3.28 21.66
C ILE A 89 -11.30 -2.08 22.40
N GLY A 90 -11.38 -0.87 21.84
CA GLY A 90 -10.89 0.33 22.50
C GLY A 90 -11.48 1.60 21.93
N ARG A 91 -11.70 2.60 22.79
CA ARG A 91 -12.09 3.96 22.41
C ARG A 91 -11.11 4.92 23.07
N GLY A 92 -10.56 5.86 22.31
CA GLY A 92 -9.61 6.85 22.79
C GLY A 92 -9.81 8.21 22.12
N ALA A 93 -8.99 9.19 22.52
CA ALA A 93 -9.07 10.56 22.01
C ALA A 93 -8.84 10.66 20.48
N PHE A 94 -8.08 9.71 19.91
CA PHE A 94 -7.72 9.69 18.49
C PHE A 94 -8.67 8.84 17.62
N GLY A 95 -9.68 8.22 18.22
CA GLY A 95 -10.64 7.37 17.52
C GLY A 95 -10.92 6.05 18.24
N GLU A 96 -11.40 5.06 17.50
CA GLU A 96 -11.77 3.75 18.04
C GLU A 96 -11.03 2.60 17.35
N VAL A 97 -10.81 1.52 18.09
CA VAL A 97 -10.21 0.29 17.59
C VAL A 97 -11.29 -0.79 17.59
N ARG A 98 -11.51 -1.38 16.42
CA ARG A 98 -12.45 -2.49 16.23
C ARG A 98 -11.69 -3.77 15.92
N LEU A 99 -12.08 -4.85 16.57
CA LEU A 99 -11.75 -6.20 16.14
C LEU A 99 -12.50 -6.48 14.83
N VAL A 100 -11.78 -6.87 13.80
CA VAL A 100 -12.31 -7.17 12.47
C VAL A 100 -11.82 -8.53 12.00
N GLN A 101 -12.59 -9.21 11.16
CA GLN A 101 -12.21 -10.45 10.51
C GLN A 101 -12.04 -10.24 9.01
N LYS A 102 -10.93 -10.66 8.42
CA LYS A 102 -10.76 -10.61 6.96
C LYS A 102 -11.65 -11.68 6.34
N LYS A 103 -12.51 -11.31 5.39
CA LYS A 103 -13.47 -12.23 4.76
C LYS A 103 -12.80 -13.38 4.02
N ASP A 104 -11.67 -13.12 3.35
CA ASP A 104 -11.01 -14.14 2.54
C ASP A 104 -10.32 -15.24 3.37
N THR A 105 -9.71 -14.87 4.50
CA THR A 105 -8.87 -15.79 5.29
C THR A 105 -9.47 -16.16 6.65
N GLY A 106 -10.55 -15.50 7.07
CA GLY A 106 -11.13 -15.65 8.41
C GLY A 106 -10.22 -15.20 9.55
N ARG A 107 -9.05 -14.60 9.26
CA ARG A 107 -8.10 -14.16 10.29
C ARG A 107 -8.59 -12.89 10.96
N ILE A 108 -8.37 -12.82 12.28
CA ILE A 108 -8.81 -11.71 13.13
C ILE A 108 -7.69 -10.66 13.23
N TYR A 109 -8.07 -9.39 13.08
CA TYR A 109 -7.19 -8.22 13.12
C TYR A 109 -7.81 -7.10 13.97
N ALA A 110 -7.01 -6.10 14.34
CA ALA A 110 -7.50 -4.87 14.97
C ALA A 110 -7.44 -3.70 13.96
N MET A 111 -8.60 -3.16 13.58
CA MET A 111 -8.73 -2.00 12.71
C MET A 111 -8.85 -0.72 13.55
N LYS A 112 -7.88 0.19 13.39
CA LYS A 112 -7.91 1.52 14.01
C LYS A 112 -8.64 2.52 13.12
N ILE A 113 -9.76 3.04 13.60
CA ILE A 113 -10.58 4.03 12.90
C ILE A 113 -10.25 5.41 13.49
N LEU A 114 -9.57 6.23 12.70
CA LEU A 114 -9.16 7.58 13.09
C LEU A 114 -10.18 8.62 12.62
N ARG A 115 -10.55 9.54 13.51
CA ARG A 115 -11.42 10.68 13.17
C ARG A 115 -10.58 11.83 12.64
N LYS A 116 -10.22 11.75 11.35
CA LYS A 116 -9.30 12.71 10.71
C LYS A 116 -9.79 14.15 10.78
N ALA A 117 -11.09 14.41 10.61
CA ALA A 117 -11.65 15.75 10.67
C ALA A 117 -11.39 16.44 12.03
N GLU A 118 -11.73 15.77 13.13
CA GLU A 118 -11.50 16.29 14.49
C GLU A 118 -10.01 16.39 14.85
N THR A 119 -9.18 15.51 14.29
CA THR A 119 -7.72 15.52 14.56
C THR A 119 -7.03 16.70 13.86
N ILE A 120 -7.46 17.04 12.65
CA ILE A 120 -6.94 18.17 11.87
C ILE A 120 -7.36 19.50 12.50
N ASP A 121 -8.61 19.61 12.93
CA ASP A 121 -9.14 20.80 13.60
C ASP A 121 -8.37 21.13 14.90
N ARG A 122 -7.93 20.09 15.62
CA ARG A 122 -7.12 20.22 16.84
C ARG A 122 -5.61 20.37 16.60
N GLN A 123 -5.16 20.54 15.36
CA GLN A 123 -3.73 20.65 14.96
C GLN A 123 -2.80 19.54 15.50
N GLN A 124 -3.33 18.35 15.84
CA GLN A 124 -2.54 17.25 16.41
C GLN A 124 -1.91 16.34 15.36
N VAL A 125 -1.69 16.84 14.14
CA VAL A 125 -1.32 16.04 12.95
C VAL A 125 0.19 15.74 12.88
N TYR A 126 1.00 16.25 13.82
CA TYR A 126 2.46 16.23 13.71
C TYR A 126 3.17 14.91 14.06
N SER A 127 2.48 13.86 14.52
CA SER A 127 3.16 12.72 15.18
C SER A 127 3.14 11.37 14.45
N CYS A 128 2.76 11.29 13.18
CA CYS A 128 3.02 10.09 12.38
C CYS A 128 3.62 10.47 11.04
N PRO A 129 4.96 10.60 10.93
CA PRO A 129 5.60 10.51 9.63
C PRO A 129 5.19 9.17 9.02
N ASN A 130 4.76 9.18 7.75
CA ASN A 130 4.61 7.99 6.92
C ASN A 130 5.95 7.25 6.92
N LYS A 131 6.16 6.33 7.86
CA LYS A 131 7.20 5.32 7.76
C LYS A 131 6.64 4.23 6.85
N PHE A 132 7.02 4.34 5.58
CA PHE A 132 7.13 3.19 4.70
C PHE A 132 8.26 2.29 5.19
#